data_AF-A0A6I1MQ40-F1
#
_entry.id   AF-A0A6I1MQ40-F1
#
_cell.length_a   1.000
_cell.length_b   1.000
_cell.length_c   1.000
_cell.angle_alpha   90.00
_cell.angle_beta   90.00
_cell.angle_gamma   90.00
#
_symmetry.space_group_name_H-M   'P 1'
#
loop_
_entity.id
_entity.type
_entity.pdbx_description
1 polymer ?
#
loop_
_entity_poly.entity_id
_entity_poly.type
_entity_poly.pdbx_seq_one_letter_code
_entity_poly.pdbx_strand_id
1 'polypeptide(L)'
;MSILSIDIETYSSMDLTKCGVYAYTESEDFEILLLAYAFDDEEVKIIDFKCGESIPIKLREALTDKSIIKTAFNANFERTCLAKYLNEKMPPEQWRCTAVHALSLGLPQRLESVAKCLNLKHQKMNESKALIRYFSMPCKGTKVNGNRMRNLPKHDMNKWNLFKNYCMKDVEVEREIRKYLDVYPIINW
;
A
#
# COMPACT_ATOMS: atom_id res chain seq x y z
N MET A 1 -5.77 -15.79 -15.59
CA MET A 1 -4.92 -14.58 -15.56
C MET A 1 -4.35 -14.50 -14.16
N SER A 2 -3.03 -14.37 -14.00
CA SER A 2 -2.42 -14.29 -12.66
C SER A 2 -2.63 -12.88 -12.08
N ILE A 3 -2.81 -12.81 -10.77
CA ILE A 3 -3.07 -11.59 -10.02
C ILE A 3 -1.90 -11.33 -9.07
N LEU A 4 -1.41 -10.10 -9.06
CA LEU A 4 -0.41 -9.61 -8.12
C LEU A 4 -1.07 -8.57 -7.19
N SER A 5 -1.33 -8.96 -5.95
CA SER A 5 -1.88 -8.06 -4.93
C SER A 5 -0.74 -7.30 -4.25
N ILE A 6 -0.89 -5.98 -4.08
CA ILE A 6 0.16 -5.07 -3.63
C ILE A 6 -0.43 -4.08 -2.61
N ASP A 7 0.37 -3.79 -1.59
CA ASP A 7 0.22 -2.62 -0.72
C ASP A 7 1.61 -2.00 -0.49
N ILE A 8 1.67 -0.68 -0.31
CA ILE A 8 2.93 0.02 -0.04
C ILE A 8 2.78 1.01 1.10
N GLU A 9 3.85 1.13 1.87
CA GLU A 9 4.02 2.24 2.80
C GLU A 9 5.06 3.19 2.28
N THR A 10 4.80 4.48 2.38
CA THR A 10 5.66 5.52 1.79
C THR A 10 5.99 6.60 2.80
N TYR A 11 6.94 7.46 2.48
CA TYR A 11 7.20 8.71 3.18
C TYR A 11 7.35 9.85 2.16
N SER A 12 6.89 11.03 2.53
CA SER A 12 7.19 12.31 1.87
C SER A 12 7.08 13.44 2.89
N SER A 13 7.82 14.52 2.70
CA SER A 13 7.60 15.74 3.48
C SER A 13 6.28 16.43 3.16
N MET A 14 5.68 16.11 2.01
CA MET A 14 4.42 16.68 1.55
C MET A 14 3.21 16.00 2.20
N ASP A 15 2.18 16.80 2.52
CA ASP A 15 0.91 16.29 3.04
C ASP A 15 0.05 15.78 1.88
N LEU A 16 -0.02 14.44 1.74
CA LEU A 16 -0.80 13.75 0.70
C LEU A 16 -2.24 14.26 0.59
N THR A 17 -2.88 14.60 1.72
CA THR A 17 -4.28 15.04 1.75
C THR A 17 -4.48 16.44 1.18
N LYS A 18 -3.41 17.23 1.07
CA LYS A 18 -3.44 18.60 0.56
C LYS A 18 -2.94 18.70 -0.88
N CYS A 19 -1.97 17.89 -1.27
CA CYS A 19 -1.33 18.00 -2.59
C CYS A 19 -1.73 16.88 -3.57
N GLY A 20 -2.33 15.79 -3.09
CA GLY A 20 -2.61 14.61 -3.91
C GLY A 20 -1.36 13.81 -4.25
N VAL A 21 -1.55 12.61 -4.81
CA VAL A 21 -0.46 11.62 -4.96
C VAL A 21 0.65 12.07 -5.92
N TYR A 22 0.31 12.80 -6.99
CA TYR A 22 1.31 13.24 -7.98
C TYR A 22 2.37 14.15 -7.34
N ALA A 23 1.95 15.28 -6.78
CA ALA A 23 2.84 16.19 -6.07
C ALA A 23 3.51 15.54 -4.84
N TYR A 24 2.81 14.64 -4.15
CA TYR A 24 3.38 13.87 -3.04
C TYR A 24 4.60 13.03 -3.46
N THR A 25 4.52 12.37 -4.63
CA THR A 25 5.62 11.56 -5.19
C THR A 25 6.73 12.39 -5.86
N GLU A 26 6.47 13.66 -6.16
CA GLU A 26 7.45 14.56 -6.76
C GLU A 26 8.41 15.18 -5.74
N SER A 27 8.10 15.09 -4.45
CA SER A 27 9.02 15.54 -3.39
C SER A 27 10.39 14.88 -3.51
N GLU A 28 11.45 15.65 -3.31
CA GLU A 28 12.83 15.16 -3.36
C GLU A 28 13.10 14.08 -2.30
N ASP A 29 12.36 14.11 -1.19
CA ASP A 29 12.47 13.15 -0.09
C ASP A 29 11.43 12.03 -0.12
N PHE A 30 10.70 11.87 -1.24
CA PHE A 30 9.75 10.77 -1.41
C PHE A 30 10.47 9.41 -1.40
N GLU A 31 9.98 8.47 -0.59
CA GLU A 31 10.49 7.12 -0.49
C GLU A 31 9.36 6.09 -0.39
N ILE A 32 9.52 4.94 -1.06
CA ILE A 32 8.79 3.73 -0.69
C ILE A 32 9.54 3.08 0.48
N LEU A 33 8.85 2.87 1.57
CA LEU A 33 9.36 2.33 2.82
C LEU A 33 9.25 0.81 2.88
N LEU A 34 8.05 0.31 2.57
CA LEU A 34 7.68 -1.09 2.59
C LEU A 34 6.85 -1.41 1.35
N LEU A 35 6.97 -2.64 0.86
CA LEU A 35 6.09 -3.19 -0.18
C LEU A 35 5.66 -4.59 0.23
N ALA A 36 4.37 -4.76 0.50
CA ALA A 36 3.75 -6.05 0.69
C ALA A 36 3.18 -6.56 -0.64
N TYR A 37 3.35 -7.84 -0.93
CA TYR A 37 2.83 -8.43 -2.16
C TYR A 37 2.47 -9.90 -2.03
N ALA A 38 1.54 -10.36 -2.87
CA ALA A 38 1.23 -11.78 -3.03
C ALA A 38 0.83 -12.08 -4.47
N PHE A 39 1.28 -13.23 -4.98
CA PHE A 39 0.79 -13.79 -6.24
C PHE A 39 -0.41 -14.70 -5.95
N ASP A 40 -1.54 -14.45 -6.60
CA ASP A 40 -2.74 -15.29 -6.54
C ASP A 40 -3.13 -15.69 -5.11
N ASP A 41 -2.96 -16.95 -4.75
CA ASP A 41 -3.24 -17.54 -3.43
C ASP A 41 -1.99 -17.76 -2.56
N GLU A 42 -0.80 -17.35 -3.02
CA GLU A 42 0.44 -17.43 -2.25
C GLU A 42 0.38 -16.59 -0.95
N GLU A 43 1.28 -16.92 -0.03
CA GLU A 43 1.50 -16.15 1.21
C GLU A 43 1.96 -14.72 0.87
N VAL A 44 1.48 -13.75 1.65
CA VAL A 44 1.93 -12.36 1.53
C VAL A 44 3.38 -12.27 1.97
N LYS A 45 4.20 -11.63 1.14
CA LYS A 45 5.61 -11.32 1.42
C LYS A 45 5.76 -9.82 1.61
N ILE A 46 6.79 -9.43 2.35
CA ILE A 46 7.12 -8.03 2.62
C ILE A 46 8.54 -7.74 2.14
N ILE A 47 8.74 -6.54 1.62
CA ILE A 47 10.06 -6.00 1.27
C ILE A 47 10.31 -4.78 2.17
N ASP A 48 11.40 -4.82 2.90
CA ASP A 48 11.86 -3.78 3.82
C ASP A 48 13.01 -2.97 3.21
N PHE A 49 12.66 -1.95 2.40
CA PHE A 49 13.64 -1.10 1.73
C PHE A 49 14.51 -0.32 2.73
N LYS A 50 14.00 -0.04 3.92
CA LYS A 50 14.78 0.69 4.95
C LYS A 50 15.76 -0.21 5.70
N CYS A 51 15.64 -1.53 5.55
CA CYS A 51 16.61 -2.51 6.04
C CYS A 51 17.45 -3.16 4.92
N GLY A 52 17.49 -2.55 3.73
CA GLY A 52 18.41 -2.92 2.65
C GLY A 52 17.90 -4.00 1.71
N GLU A 53 16.63 -4.39 1.83
CA GLU A 53 16.01 -5.31 0.87
C GLU A 53 15.71 -4.60 -0.46
N SER A 54 15.64 -5.37 -1.53
CA SER A 54 15.37 -4.89 -2.89
C SER A 54 14.29 -5.73 -3.55
N ILE A 55 13.68 -5.18 -4.60
CA ILE A 55 12.62 -5.89 -5.34
C ILE A 55 13.21 -7.14 -6.01
N PRO A 56 12.71 -8.35 -5.70
CA PRO A 56 13.14 -9.57 -6.38
C PRO A 56 12.85 -9.50 -7.87
N ILE A 57 13.71 -10.09 -8.70
CA ILE A 57 13.59 -10.09 -10.17
C ILE A 57 12.18 -10.54 -10.61
N LYS A 58 11.67 -11.64 -10.05
CA LYS A 58 10.31 -12.15 -10.34
C LYS A 58 9.22 -11.09 -10.11
N LEU A 59 9.32 -10.30 -9.04
CA LEU A 59 8.35 -9.24 -8.76
C LEU A 59 8.53 -8.06 -9.72
N ARG A 60 9.78 -7.68 -10.03
CA ARG A 60 10.09 -6.61 -10.99
C ARG A 60 9.48 -6.89 -12.36
N GLU A 61 9.65 -8.12 -12.85
CA GLU A 61 9.08 -8.60 -14.11
C GLU A 61 7.54 -8.56 -14.05
N ALA A 62 6.96 -9.08 -12.97
CA ALA A 62 5.50 -9.12 -12.82
C ALA A 62 4.82 -7.74 -12.79
N LEU A 63 5.50 -6.72 -12.24
CA LEU A 63 4.98 -5.34 -12.21
C LEU A 63 4.80 -4.75 -13.63
N THR A 64 5.57 -5.22 -14.61
CA THR A 64 5.54 -4.72 -16.00
C THR A 64 4.91 -5.70 -17.00
N ASP A 65 4.68 -6.94 -16.58
CA ASP A 65 4.01 -7.95 -17.40
C ASP A 65 2.53 -7.60 -17.62
N LYS A 66 2.12 -7.52 -18.89
CA LYS A 66 0.74 -7.23 -19.30
C LYS A 66 -0.22 -8.39 -19.04
N SER A 67 0.30 -9.61 -18.90
CA SER A 67 -0.47 -10.81 -18.61
C SER A 67 -0.85 -10.95 -17.13
N ILE A 68 -0.23 -10.12 -16.26
CA ILE A 68 -0.46 -10.09 -14.83
C ILE A 68 -1.25 -8.83 -14.46
N ILE A 69 -2.39 -9.04 -13.81
CA ILE A 69 -3.20 -7.97 -13.26
C ILE A 69 -2.68 -7.59 -11.88
N LYS A 70 -2.44 -6.30 -11.66
CA LYS A 70 -2.07 -5.78 -10.34
C LYS A 70 -3.32 -5.34 -9.58
N THR A 71 -3.45 -5.69 -8.30
CA THR A 71 -4.58 -5.26 -7.44
C THR A 71 -4.08 -4.51 -6.23
N ALA A 72 -4.81 -3.47 -5.84
CA ALA A 72 -4.58 -2.73 -4.60
C ALA A 72 -5.87 -2.01 -4.15
N PHE A 73 -5.98 -1.73 -2.85
CA PHE A 73 -7.08 -0.95 -2.30
C PHE A 73 -6.76 0.54 -2.41
N ASN A 74 -7.18 1.16 -3.52
CA ASN A 74 -6.78 2.49 -4.01
C ASN A 74 -5.60 2.49 -5.02
N ALA A 75 -5.62 1.57 -5.99
CA ALA A 75 -4.57 1.35 -7.01
C ALA A 75 -3.98 2.61 -7.70
N ASN A 76 -4.67 3.76 -7.72
CA ASN A 76 -4.06 5.00 -8.20
C ASN A 76 -2.86 5.44 -7.35
N PHE A 77 -2.90 5.19 -6.05
CA PHE A 77 -1.81 5.51 -5.14
C PHE A 77 -0.58 4.63 -5.44
N GLU A 78 -0.76 3.31 -5.39
CA GLU A 78 0.33 2.34 -5.58
C GLU A 78 0.96 2.50 -6.96
N ARG A 79 0.15 2.60 -8.03
CA ARG A 79 0.68 2.74 -9.39
C ARG A 79 1.52 4.01 -9.56
N THR A 80 1.12 5.12 -8.93
CA THR A 80 1.82 6.41 -9.08
C THR A 80 3.14 6.38 -8.32
N CYS A 81 3.13 5.87 -7.09
CA CYS A 81 4.32 5.69 -6.27
C CYS A 81 5.32 4.71 -6.92
N LEU A 82 4.85 3.57 -7.42
CA LEU A 82 5.70 2.59 -8.09
C LEU A 82 6.25 3.12 -9.42
N ALA A 83 5.45 3.87 -10.18
CA ALA A 83 5.94 4.50 -11.41
C ALA A 83 7.10 5.46 -11.14
N LYS A 84 6.97 6.29 -10.09
CA LYS A 84 8.05 7.18 -9.64
C LYS A 84 9.28 6.41 -9.17
N TYR A 85 9.09 5.41 -8.30
CA TYR A 85 10.17 4.65 -7.69
C TYR A 85 10.98 3.83 -8.71
N LEU A 86 10.29 3.18 -9.65
CA LEU A 86 10.91 2.33 -10.67
C LEU A 86 11.36 3.10 -11.91
N ASN A 87 10.98 4.37 -12.02
CA ASN A 87 11.12 5.19 -13.23
C ASN A 87 10.53 4.49 -14.46
N GLU A 88 9.34 3.90 -14.30
CA GLU A 88 8.66 3.10 -15.32
C GLU A 88 7.17 3.39 -15.35
N LYS A 89 6.52 3.12 -16.49
CA LYS A 89 5.08 3.33 -16.61
C LYS A 89 4.32 2.22 -15.90
N MET A 90 3.33 2.60 -15.10
CA MET A 90 2.34 1.70 -14.49
C MET A 90 0.96 1.95 -15.14
N PRO A 91 0.70 1.40 -16.34
CA PRO A 91 -0.49 1.73 -17.14
C PRO A 91 -1.77 1.25 -16.45
N PRO A 92 -2.81 2.10 -16.33
CA PRO A 92 -4.00 1.81 -15.52
C PRO A 92 -4.78 0.57 -15.98
N GLU A 93 -4.69 0.20 -17.26
CA GLU A 93 -5.39 -0.96 -17.84
C GLU A 93 -4.92 -2.30 -17.23
N GLN A 94 -3.72 -2.31 -16.65
CA GLN A 94 -3.14 -3.48 -15.98
C GLN A 94 -3.41 -3.52 -14.47
N TRP A 95 -4.17 -2.55 -13.94
CA TRP A 95 -4.47 -2.42 -12.52
C TRP A 95 -5.96 -2.56 -12.27
N ARG A 96 -6.31 -3.12 -11.11
CA ARG A 96 -7.68 -3.22 -10.61
C ARG A 96 -7.73 -2.61 -9.22
N CYS A 97 -8.69 -1.73 -9.02
CA CYS A 97 -8.84 -1.00 -7.77
C CYS A 97 -10.00 -1.57 -6.97
N THR A 98 -9.70 -2.25 -5.88
CA THR A 98 -10.70 -2.91 -5.04
C THR A 98 -11.59 -1.90 -4.31
N ALA A 99 -11.07 -0.71 -4.03
CA ALA A 99 -11.87 0.40 -3.51
C ALA A 99 -12.93 0.89 -4.52
N VAL A 100 -12.58 0.98 -5.81
CA VAL A 100 -13.52 1.36 -6.88
C VAL A 100 -14.59 0.28 -7.06
N HIS A 101 -14.19 -1.00 -7.00
CA HIS A 101 -15.14 -2.12 -7.04
C HIS A 101 -16.12 -2.07 -5.89
N ALA A 102 -15.64 -1.88 -4.66
CA ALA A 102 -16.49 -1.73 -3.49
C ALA A 102 -17.49 -0.57 -3.66
N LEU A 103 -17.01 0.58 -4.12
CA LEU A 103 -17.86 1.75 -4.31
C LEU A 103 -18.91 1.57 -5.41
N SER A 104 -18.59 0.84 -6.47
CA SER A 104 -19.56 0.51 -7.52
C SER A 104 -20.76 -0.28 -7.01
N LEU A 105 -20.61 -0.94 -5.86
CA LEU A 105 -21.63 -1.73 -5.18
C LEU A 105 -22.25 -1.00 -3.97
N GLY A 106 -21.93 0.28 -3.78
CA GLY A 106 -22.43 1.09 -2.66
C GLY A 106 -21.76 0.79 -1.31
N LEU A 107 -20.65 0.06 -1.29
CA LEU A 107 -19.89 -0.19 -0.06
C LEU A 107 -19.06 1.03 0.37
N PRO A 108 -18.59 1.08 1.63
CA PRO A 108 -17.79 2.20 2.14
C PRO A 108 -16.47 2.43 1.39
N GLN A 109 -15.89 3.64 1.52
CA GLN A 109 -14.66 4.03 0.82
C GLN A 109 -13.35 3.52 1.43
N ARG A 110 -13.36 3.03 2.68
CA ARG A 110 -12.15 2.68 3.44
C ARG A 110 -12.04 1.17 3.61
N LEU A 111 -10.83 0.63 3.47
CA LEU A 111 -10.55 -0.81 3.61
C LEU A 111 -11.17 -1.39 4.89
N GLU A 112 -10.90 -0.74 6.03
CA GLU A 112 -11.48 -1.09 7.34
C GLU A 112 -13.01 -1.12 7.32
N SER A 113 -13.63 -0.12 6.72
CA SER A 113 -15.09 0.01 6.71
C SER A 113 -15.74 -1.04 5.80
N VAL A 114 -15.11 -1.36 4.66
CA VAL A 114 -15.56 -2.45 3.78
C VAL A 114 -15.41 -3.80 4.48
N ALA A 115 -14.25 -4.09 5.06
CA ALA A 115 -14.00 -5.33 5.78
C ALA A 115 -14.98 -5.55 6.94
N LYS A 116 -15.32 -4.49 7.68
CA LYS A 116 -16.36 -4.53 8.72
C LYS A 116 -17.75 -4.75 8.13
N CYS A 117 -18.11 -4.05 7.06
CA CYS A 117 -19.41 -4.17 6.40
C CYS A 117 -19.65 -5.59 5.86
N LEU A 118 -18.60 -6.23 5.34
CA LEU A 118 -18.63 -7.60 4.83
C LEU A 118 -18.42 -8.66 5.93
N ASN A 119 -18.25 -8.26 7.19
CA ASN A 119 -17.99 -9.13 8.33
C ASN A 119 -16.82 -10.12 8.07
N LEU A 120 -15.73 -9.63 7.47
CA LEU A 120 -14.58 -10.47 7.13
C LEU A 120 -13.83 -10.92 8.38
N LYS A 121 -13.22 -12.11 8.29
CA LYS A 121 -12.34 -12.64 9.34
C LYS A 121 -11.11 -11.74 9.51
N HIS A 122 -10.56 -11.27 8.40
CA HIS A 122 -9.45 -10.33 8.40
C HIS A 122 -9.99 -8.90 8.52
N GLN A 123 -9.53 -8.19 9.55
CA GLN A 123 -9.87 -6.79 9.80
C GLN A 123 -8.58 -5.96 9.78
N LYS A 124 -8.69 -4.69 9.38
CA LYS A 124 -7.57 -3.74 9.46
C LYS A 124 -7.18 -3.50 10.92
N MET A 125 -5.88 -3.38 11.17
CA MET A 125 -5.36 -3.08 12.51
C MET A 125 -5.70 -1.64 12.94
N ASN A 126 -6.16 -1.47 14.19
CA ASN A 126 -6.55 -0.16 14.73
C ASN A 126 -5.36 0.80 14.85
N GLU A 127 -4.16 0.26 15.07
CA GLU A 127 -2.90 0.99 15.27
C GLU A 127 -2.32 1.58 13.98
N SER A 128 -2.83 1.17 12.82
CA SER A 128 -2.35 1.58 11.48
C SER A 128 -2.15 3.09 11.34
N LYS A 129 -3.14 3.90 11.77
CA LYS A 129 -3.06 5.37 11.68
C LYS A 129 -1.90 5.95 12.48
N ALA A 130 -1.61 5.38 13.66
CA ALA A 130 -0.51 5.85 14.50
C ALA A 130 0.85 5.48 13.88
N LEU A 131 0.95 4.30 13.26
CA LEU A 131 2.17 3.84 12.58
C LEU A 131 2.46 4.65 11.31
N ILE A 132 1.46 4.88 10.46
CA ILE A 132 1.56 5.76 9.28
C ILE A 132 2.03 7.15 9.70
N ARG A 133 1.37 7.76 10.70
CA ARG A 133 1.80 9.08 11.21
C ARG A 133 3.24 9.06 11.73
N TYR A 134 3.67 7.96 12.31
CA TYR A 134 5.01 7.85 12.90
C TYR A 134 6.09 7.75 11.82
N PHE A 135 5.93 6.89 10.81
CA PHE A 135 6.97 6.58 9.82
C PHE A 135 6.80 7.28 8.46
N SER A 136 5.56 7.55 8.04
CA SER A 136 5.23 8.08 6.71
C SER A 136 5.12 9.60 6.66
N MET A 137 5.18 10.28 7.80
CA MET A 137 5.03 11.74 7.89
C MET A 137 6.20 12.38 8.65
N PRO A 138 6.52 13.66 8.36
CA PRO A 138 7.41 14.43 9.20
C PRO A 138 6.90 14.50 10.64
N CYS A 139 7.84 14.59 11.58
CA CYS A 139 7.52 14.79 12.99
C CYS A 139 8.10 16.12 13.49
N LYS A 140 7.44 16.73 14.48
CA LYS A 140 7.94 17.96 15.10
C LYS A 140 9.13 17.62 16.02
N GLY A 141 10.24 18.33 15.87
CA GLY A 141 11.36 18.24 16.81
C GLY A 141 10.94 18.60 18.23
N THR A 142 11.28 17.74 19.19
CA THR A 142 11.07 17.94 20.62
C THR A 142 12.31 17.47 21.38
N LYS A 143 12.50 17.94 22.63
CA LYS A 143 13.60 17.47 23.48
C LYS A 143 13.60 15.94 23.65
N VAL A 144 12.42 15.33 23.83
CA VAL A 144 12.24 13.88 24.00
C VAL A 144 12.66 13.10 22.76
N ASN A 145 12.40 13.63 21.57
CA ASN A 145 12.70 12.93 20.32
C ASN A 145 14.09 13.27 19.75
N GLY A 146 14.91 14.04 20.48
CA GLY A 146 16.23 14.49 20.04
C GLY A 146 16.18 15.55 18.92
N ASN A 147 15.11 16.35 18.86
CA ASN A 147 14.83 17.32 17.82
C ASN A 147 14.81 16.75 16.39
N ARG A 148 14.55 15.44 16.24
CA ARG A 148 14.42 14.82 14.93
C ARG A 148 13.18 15.32 14.21
N MET A 149 13.29 15.44 12.90
CA MET A 149 12.20 15.88 12.02
C MET A 149 11.50 14.72 11.29
N ARG A 150 11.99 13.49 11.49
CA ARG A 150 11.44 12.26 10.92
C ARG A 150 11.74 11.06 11.82
N ASN A 151 10.85 10.07 11.87
CA ASN A 151 11.16 8.79 12.50
C ASN A 151 11.64 7.76 11.47
N LEU A 152 12.67 7.02 11.84
CA LEU A 152 13.27 5.95 11.04
C LEU A 152 13.11 4.63 11.80
N PRO A 153 13.25 3.46 11.15
CA PRO A 153 13.12 2.16 11.82
C PRO A 153 14.00 2.06 13.08
N LYS A 154 15.24 2.55 13.02
CA LYS A 154 16.19 2.59 14.15
C LYS A 154 15.71 3.35 15.39
N HIS A 155 14.70 4.22 15.25
CA HIS A 155 14.14 4.96 16.39
C HIS A 155 13.10 4.14 17.15
N ASP A 156 12.48 3.13 16.53
CA ASP A 156 11.50 2.23 17.17
C ASP A 156 11.29 0.97 16.30
N MET A 157 12.15 -0.04 16.45
CA MET A 157 12.05 -1.27 15.64
C MET A 157 10.82 -2.12 15.97
N ASN A 158 10.28 -2.01 17.19
CA ASN A 158 9.06 -2.73 17.55
C ASN A 158 7.87 -2.17 16.76
N LYS A 159 7.73 -0.84 16.70
CA LYS A 159 6.74 -0.22 15.81
C LYS A 159 7.01 -0.52 14.35
N TRP A 160 8.27 -0.59 13.92
CA TRP A 160 8.59 -0.92 12.53
C TRP A 160 8.14 -2.33 12.14
N ASN A 161 8.38 -3.33 13.00
CA ASN A 161 7.89 -4.68 12.78
C ASN A 161 6.36 -4.75 12.80
N LEU A 162 5.69 -3.97 13.65
CA LEU A 162 4.24 -3.83 13.62
C LEU A 162 3.75 -3.20 12.30
N PHE A 163 4.50 -2.22 11.77
CA PHE A 163 4.19 -1.55 10.51
C PHE A 163 4.32 -2.49 9.31
N LYS A 164 5.33 -3.37 9.31
CA LYS A 164 5.45 -4.47 8.34
C LYS A 164 4.25 -5.42 8.37
N ASN A 165 3.88 -5.87 9.57
CA ASN A 165 2.72 -6.76 9.74
C ASN A 165 1.43 -6.09 9.27
N TYR A 166 1.28 -4.79 9.55
CA TYR A 166 0.15 -4.01 9.09
C TYR A 166 0.06 -3.95 7.55
N CYS A 167 1.15 -3.61 6.86
CA CYS A 167 1.19 -3.56 5.39
C CYS A 167 0.86 -4.94 4.78
N MET A 168 1.41 -6.02 5.34
CA MET A 168 1.05 -7.38 4.92
C MET A 168 -0.45 -7.68 5.15
N LYS A 169 -0.98 -7.28 6.30
CA LYS A 169 -2.39 -7.50 6.66
C LYS A 169 -3.34 -6.78 5.71
N ASP A 170 -3.00 -5.58 5.26
CA ASP A 170 -3.82 -4.83 4.31
C ASP A 170 -3.91 -5.55 2.95
N VAL A 171 -2.85 -6.24 2.49
CA VAL A 171 -2.93 -7.13 1.31
C VAL A 171 -3.85 -8.32 1.56
N GLU A 172 -3.80 -8.96 2.74
CA GLU A 172 -4.70 -10.06 3.07
C GLU A 172 -6.17 -9.61 3.06
N VAL A 173 -6.47 -8.47 3.68
CA VAL A 173 -7.82 -7.90 3.74
C VAL A 173 -8.31 -7.49 2.35
N GLU A 174 -7.46 -6.84 1.54
CA GLU A 174 -7.76 -6.48 0.16
C GLU A 174 -8.14 -7.72 -0.67
N ARG A 175 -7.36 -8.80 -0.56
CA ARG A 175 -7.61 -10.07 -1.26
C ARG A 175 -8.93 -10.70 -0.85
N GLU A 176 -9.26 -10.70 0.45
CA GLU A 176 -10.55 -11.22 0.92
C GLU A 176 -11.72 -10.39 0.41
N ILE A 177 -11.62 -9.06 0.44
CA ILE A 177 -12.63 -8.17 -0.13
C ILE A 177 -12.78 -8.47 -1.62
N ARG A 178 -11.69 -8.46 -2.39
CA ARG A 178 -11.73 -8.71 -3.83
C ARG A 178 -12.42 -10.02 -4.17
N LYS A 179 -12.06 -11.12 -3.49
CA LYS A 179 -12.72 -12.43 -3.67
C LYS A 179 -14.22 -12.37 -3.40
N TYR A 180 -14.64 -11.60 -2.39
CA TYR A 180 -16.06 -11.39 -2.09
C TYR A 180 -16.76 -10.60 -3.20
N LEU A 181 -16.10 -9.58 -3.76
CA LEU A 181 -16.67 -8.72 -4.79
C LEU A 181 -16.63 -9.34 -6.19
N ASP A 182 -15.78 -10.35 -6.44
CA ASP A 182 -15.60 -10.99 -7.74
C ASP A 182 -16.90 -11.61 -8.31
N VAL A 183 -17.88 -11.91 -7.46
CA VAL A 183 -19.22 -12.38 -7.90
C VAL A 183 -20.08 -11.26 -8.52
N TYR A 184 -19.67 -9.99 -8.36
CA TYR A 184 -20.33 -8.79 -8.88
C TYR A 184 -19.37 -7.97 -9.76
N PRO A 185 -18.96 -8.48 -10.93
CA PRO A 185 -17.88 -7.88 -11.70
C PRO A 185 -18.22 -6.49 -12.23
N ILE A 186 -17.24 -5.58 -12.24
CA ILE A 186 -17.33 -4.33 -12.99
C ILE A 186 -17.26 -4.67 -14.49
N ILE A 187 -18.21 -4.15 -15.26
CA ILE A 187 -18.18 -4.22 -16.72
C ILE A 187 -17.20 -3.16 -17.22
N ASN A 188 -16.19 -3.57 -18.00
CA ASN A 188 -15.15 -2.72 -18.60
C ASN A 188 -14.24 -2.00 -17.58
N TRP A 189 -13.31 -2.77 -17.00
CA TRP A 189 -12.18 -2.24 -16.25
C TRP A 189 -11.25 -1.36 -17.06
#